data_AF-K9Z607-F1
#
_entry.id   AF-K9Z607-F1
#
_cell.length_a   1.000
_cell.length_b   1.000
_cell.length_c   1.000
_cell.angle_alpha   90.00
_cell.angle_beta   90.00
_cell.angle_gamma   90.00
#
_symmetry.space_group_name_H-M   'P 1'
#
loop_
_entity.id
_entity.type
_entity.pdbx_description
1 polymer ?
#
loop_
_entity_poly.entity_id
_entity_poly.type
_entity_poly.pdbx_seq_one_letter_code
_entity_poly.pdbx_strand_id
1 'polypeptide(L)'
;MTDVLLQELSNSDIEWLKNTGQTQRVAVNTLLIEQTKQVDFVYIIIQGEFIATLTRHEKGRLGEVFAALEDNQSLEQEIGKFSEGEILGEMSFLEVNPAANSIRAIADSVVLSIPRESLNQKLQQDYGFAARFYRGMTILLLERFQHLITLYLKKRLGQIAPLQEVSLIFGELRDSDVDWFLQKGKLETFPANTVLIQSGEQVENIYILLQGVMNVSVSEQKKNRLNSIFALLESDDNTSSAPVEREIGHISRGEIVGEIAVLESHRSYCTIKTLENCSVLVISRQQMILKLQQDVGMASRFYRVIAKLMSGRVQGMISRLGFGKTSYSQGETLSQDTTYEDEIDLDVMDNLTLGGARFDWMLRRLKVS
;
A
#
# COMPACT_ATOMS: atom_id res chain seq x y z
N MET A 1 10.81 -15.72 4.01
CA MET A 1 10.47 -15.96 5.42
C MET A 1 10.58 -14.62 6.09
N THR A 2 9.46 -13.91 6.14
CA THR A 2 9.44 -12.60 6.76
C THR A 2 8.49 -12.69 7.95
N ASP A 3 9.05 -13.06 9.11
CA ASP A 3 8.39 -12.97 10.42
C ASP A 3 8.23 -11.49 10.84
N VAL A 4 7.87 -10.61 9.91
CA VAL A 4 7.85 -9.15 10.10
C VAL A 4 7.01 -8.81 11.31
N LEU A 5 5.78 -9.34 11.39
CA LEU A 5 4.89 -9.01 12.49
C LEU A 5 5.46 -9.48 13.82
N LEU A 6 6.03 -10.69 13.88
CA LEU A 6 6.62 -11.22 15.12
C LEU A 6 7.88 -10.46 15.55
N GLN A 7 8.63 -9.89 14.61
CA GLN A 7 9.77 -9.03 14.91
C GLN A 7 9.35 -7.68 15.48
N GLU A 8 8.17 -7.20 15.09
CA GLU A 8 7.63 -5.92 15.55
C GLU A 8 6.89 -6.00 16.88
N LEU A 9 6.21 -7.12 17.14
CA LEU A 9 5.37 -7.29 18.33
C LEU A 9 6.19 -7.64 19.57
N SER A 10 5.75 -7.12 20.73
CA SER A 10 6.31 -7.49 22.03
C SER A 10 5.74 -8.83 22.52
N ASN A 11 6.38 -9.42 23.52
CA ASN A 11 5.90 -10.67 24.13
C ASN A 11 4.45 -10.55 24.66
N SER A 12 4.09 -9.41 25.28
CA SER A 12 2.72 -9.18 25.75
C SER A 12 1.71 -9.06 24.61
N ASP A 13 2.14 -8.53 23.46
CA ASP A 13 1.28 -8.47 22.27
C ASP A 13 1.03 -9.87 21.71
N ILE A 14 2.07 -10.71 21.66
CA ILE A 14 1.97 -12.10 21.21
C ILE A 14 1.08 -12.92 22.17
N GLU A 15 1.23 -12.73 23.48
CA GLU A 15 0.35 -13.36 24.47
C GLU A 15 -1.11 -12.91 24.29
N TRP A 16 -1.34 -11.62 24.07
CA TRP A 16 -2.69 -11.11 23.82
C TRP A 16 -3.30 -11.72 22.55
N LEU A 17 -2.53 -11.81 21.46
CA LEU A 17 -2.98 -12.45 20.22
C LEU A 17 -3.34 -13.92 20.44
N LYS A 18 -2.50 -14.67 21.18
CA LYS A 18 -2.76 -16.09 21.49
C LYS A 18 -4.01 -16.29 22.35
N ASN A 19 -4.25 -15.40 23.31
CA ASN A 19 -5.41 -15.49 24.21
C ASN A 19 -6.71 -15.07 23.54
N THR A 20 -6.63 -14.17 22.56
CA THR A 20 -7.81 -13.60 21.88
C THR A 20 -8.16 -14.36 20.60
N GLY A 21 -7.15 -14.85 19.88
CA GLY A 21 -7.32 -15.57 18.64
C GLY A 21 -7.74 -17.03 18.85
N GLN A 22 -8.43 -17.58 17.86
CA GLN A 22 -8.83 -18.98 17.84
C GLN A 22 -7.98 -19.74 16.82
N THR A 23 -7.31 -20.80 17.25
CA THR A 23 -6.56 -21.67 16.34
C THR A 23 -7.52 -22.50 15.50
N GLN A 24 -7.40 -22.38 14.18
CA GLN A 24 -8.23 -23.07 13.21
C GLN A 24 -7.35 -23.94 12.30
N ARG A 25 -7.75 -25.20 12.11
CA ARG A 25 -7.16 -26.06 11.08
C ARG A 25 -7.86 -25.81 9.74
N VAL A 26 -7.09 -25.71 8.68
CA VAL A 26 -7.56 -25.46 7.32
C VAL A 26 -7.03 -26.57 6.44
N ALA A 27 -7.91 -27.42 5.91
CA ALA A 27 -7.51 -28.52 5.03
C ALA A 27 -7.03 -27.97 3.67
N VAL A 28 -6.15 -28.70 2.99
CA VAL A 28 -5.74 -28.37 1.62
C VAL A 28 -6.95 -28.10 0.71
N ASN A 29 -6.81 -27.13 -0.19
CA ASN A 29 -7.84 -26.60 -1.10
C ASN A 29 -9.04 -25.89 -0.44
N THR A 30 -9.05 -25.73 0.88
CA THR A 30 -10.09 -24.93 1.55
C THR A 30 -9.89 -23.45 1.24
N LEU A 31 -10.97 -22.78 0.81
CA LEU A 31 -11.01 -21.33 0.63
C LEU A 31 -11.17 -20.67 2.00
N LEU A 32 -10.16 -19.90 2.43
CA LEU A 32 -10.17 -19.20 3.71
C LEU A 32 -10.75 -17.79 3.57
N ILE A 33 -10.42 -17.11 2.47
CA ILE A 33 -10.95 -15.79 2.11
C ILE A 33 -11.48 -15.89 0.70
N GLU A 34 -12.68 -15.37 0.45
CA GLU A 34 -13.31 -15.36 -0.85
C GLU A 34 -13.38 -13.94 -1.38
N GLN A 35 -12.92 -13.73 -2.62
CA GLN A 35 -12.99 -12.43 -3.29
C GLN A 35 -14.41 -11.86 -3.25
N THR A 36 -14.52 -10.55 -3.11
CA THR A 36 -15.76 -9.75 -2.97
C THR A 36 -16.62 -10.04 -1.74
N LYS A 37 -16.22 -10.97 -0.87
CA LYS A 37 -16.88 -11.18 0.43
C LYS A 37 -16.24 -10.37 1.54
N GLN A 38 -17.04 -10.07 2.55
CA GLN A 38 -16.57 -9.45 3.79
C GLN A 38 -15.65 -10.43 4.54
N VAL A 39 -14.61 -9.88 5.17
CA VAL A 39 -13.65 -10.63 5.98
C VAL A 39 -13.79 -10.23 7.44
N ASP A 40 -14.20 -11.18 8.28
CA ASP A 40 -14.50 -10.93 9.70
C ASP A 40 -13.30 -11.12 10.63
N PHE A 41 -12.24 -11.75 10.13
CA PHE A 41 -11.04 -12.11 10.89
C PHE A 41 -9.78 -11.64 10.19
N VAL A 42 -8.79 -11.26 11.00
CA VAL A 42 -7.40 -11.22 10.56
C VAL A 42 -6.78 -12.58 10.90
N TYR A 43 -6.16 -13.22 9.92
CA TYR A 43 -5.56 -14.53 10.11
C TYR A 43 -4.04 -14.42 10.16
N ILE A 44 -3.39 -15.09 11.12
CA ILE A 44 -1.94 -15.28 11.13
C ILE A 44 -1.65 -16.74 10.79
N ILE A 45 -0.81 -17.00 9.80
CA ILE A 45 -0.42 -18.36 9.42
C ILE A 45 0.55 -18.91 10.48
N ILE A 46 0.11 -19.92 11.23
CA ILE A 46 0.95 -20.63 12.20
C ILE A 46 1.75 -21.72 11.50
N GLN A 47 1.11 -22.45 10.59
CA GLN A 47 1.71 -23.56 9.85
C GLN A 47 1.07 -23.69 8.46
N GLY A 48 1.88 -24.06 7.47
CA GLY A 48 1.42 -24.40 6.12
C GLY A 48 1.51 -23.25 5.12
N GLU A 49 0.86 -23.41 3.98
CA GLU A 49 0.99 -22.50 2.83
C GLU A 49 -0.37 -22.16 2.23
N PHE A 50 -0.48 -20.93 1.75
CA PHE A 50 -1.66 -20.39 1.09
C PHE A 50 -1.28 -19.74 -0.23
N ILE A 51 -2.25 -19.64 -1.12
CA ILE A 51 -2.12 -18.96 -2.41
C ILE A 51 -3.20 -17.90 -2.52
N ALA A 52 -2.82 -16.68 -2.92
CA ALA A 52 -3.77 -15.67 -3.38
C ALA A 52 -4.03 -15.86 -4.88
N THR A 53 -5.30 -16.01 -5.21
CA THR A 53 -5.79 -16.04 -6.59
C THR A 53 -6.78 -14.92 -6.83
N LEU A 54 -6.74 -14.40 -8.04
CA LEU A 54 -7.69 -13.43 -8.54
C LEU A 54 -8.56 -14.11 -9.58
N THR A 55 -9.87 -14.17 -9.33
CA THR A 55 -10.81 -14.74 -10.29
C THR A 55 -11.20 -13.64 -11.28
N ARG A 56 -10.94 -13.88 -12.56
CA ARG A 56 -11.35 -13.00 -13.66
C ARG A 56 -12.85 -13.17 -13.87
N HIS A 57 -13.62 -12.10 -13.75
CA HIS A 57 -15.06 -12.15 -14.03
C HIS A 57 -15.31 -12.43 -15.53
N GLU A 58 -16.08 -13.50 -15.82
CA GLU A 58 -16.50 -13.90 -17.16
C GLU A 58 -17.42 -12.88 -17.88
N LYS A 59 -17.94 -11.87 -17.16
CA LYS A 59 -18.96 -10.97 -17.72
C LYS A 59 -18.37 -9.88 -18.62
N GLY A 60 -18.03 -10.28 -19.84
CA GLY A 60 -17.80 -9.38 -20.97
C GLY A 60 -16.94 -9.99 -22.07
N ARG A 61 -17.22 -9.60 -23.31
CA ARG A 61 -16.49 -10.02 -24.52
C ARG A 61 -14.97 -9.87 -24.43
N LEU A 62 -14.46 -8.94 -23.63
CA LEU A 62 -13.02 -8.76 -23.42
C LEU A 62 -12.43 -9.88 -22.53
N GLY A 63 -13.13 -10.31 -21.48
CA GLY A 63 -12.66 -11.39 -20.59
C GLY A 63 -12.53 -12.73 -21.31
N GLU A 64 -13.50 -13.04 -22.19
CA GLU A 64 -13.48 -14.22 -23.05
C GLU A 64 -12.33 -14.18 -24.07
N VAL A 65 -12.08 -13.00 -24.67
CA VAL A 65 -10.98 -12.81 -25.62
C VAL A 65 -9.60 -12.93 -24.95
N PHE A 66 -9.42 -12.39 -23.74
CA PHE A 66 -8.16 -12.54 -23.01
C PHE A 66 -7.92 -13.98 -22.54
N ALA A 67 -8.95 -14.70 -22.09
CA ALA A 67 -8.84 -16.12 -21.74
C ALA A 67 -8.43 -16.98 -22.94
N ALA A 68 -8.97 -16.67 -24.13
CA ALA A 68 -8.61 -17.37 -25.37
C ALA A 68 -7.17 -17.06 -25.86
N LEU A 69 -6.56 -15.95 -25.45
CA LEU A 69 -5.21 -15.54 -25.86
C LEU A 69 -4.09 -16.07 -24.95
N GLU A 70 -4.38 -16.35 -23.67
CA GLU A 70 -3.37 -16.77 -22.69
C GLU A 70 -3.20 -18.29 -22.54
N ASP A 71 -3.87 -19.11 -23.38
CA ASP A 71 -3.81 -20.58 -23.38
C ASP A 71 -4.05 -21.21 -21.98
N ASN A 72 -4.72 -20.45 -21.10
CA ASN A 72 -5.02 -20.82 -19.72
C ASN A 72 -6.51 -21.14 -19.60
N GLN A 73 -6.82 -22.41 -19.39
CA GLN A 73 -8.19 -22.88 -19.13
C GLN A 73 -8.74 -22.40 -17.76
N SER A 74 -7.87 -21.92 -16.86
CA SER A 74 -8.27 -21.40 -15.55
C SER A 74 -8.46 -19.88 -15.57
N LEU A 75 -9.65 -19.43 -15.19
CA LEU A 75 -9.98 -18.01 -14.95
C LEU A 75 -9.34 -17.45 -13.67
N GLU A 76 -8.62 -18.28 -12.91
CA GLU A 76 -7.87 -17.90 -11.72
C GLU A 76 -6.44 -17.51 -12.09
N GLN A 77 -6.03 -16.30 -11.70
CA GLN A 77 -4.65 -15.85 -11.78
C GLN A 77 -4.01 -15.89 -10.39
N GLU A 78 -2.90 -16.60 -10.24
CA GLU A 78 -2.04 -16.50 -9.05
C GLU A 78 -1.41 -15.10 -8.98
N ILE A 79 -1.55 -14.45 -7.81
CA ILE A 79 -0.96 -13.13 -7.54
C ILE A 79 0.03 -13.13 -6.38
N GLY A 80 0.12 -14.24 -5.62
CA GLY A 80 1.09 -14.41 -4.56
C GLY A 80 0.90 -15.70 -3.77
N LYS A 81 1.92 -16.10 -3.02
CA LYS A 81 1.87 -17.19 -2.03
C LYS A 81 2.19 -16.64 -0.66
N PHE A 82 1.62 -17.26 0.35
CA PHE A 82 1.84 -16.91 1.76
C PHE A 82 2.25 -18.14 2.55
N SER A 83 3.11 -17.91 3.53
CA SER A 83 3.78 -18.90 4.35
C SER A 83 3.68 -18.54 5.84
N GLU A 84 4.25 -19.39 6.69
CA GLU A 84 4.30 -19.21 8.14
C GLU A 84 4.78 -17.80 8.53
N GLY A 85 4.12 -17.20 9.52
CA GLY A 85 4.41 -15.85 10.00
C GLY A 85 3.68 -14.73 9.24
N GLU A 86 3.10 -15.00 8.08
CA GLU A 86 2.36 -13.99 7.30
C GLU A 86 0.91 -13.81 7.76
N ILE A 87 0.36 -12.63 7.45
CA ILE A 87 -1.00 -12.21 7.80
C ILE A 87 -1.89 -12.26 6.55
N LEU A 88 -3.14 -12.68 6.73
CA LEU A 88 -4.17 -12.70 5.68
C LEU A 88 -5.40 -11.90 6.14
N GLY A 89 -6.13 -11.32 5.18
CA GLY A 89 -7.35 -10.54 5.44
C GLY A 89 -7.07 -9.11 5.93
N GLU A 90 -5.81 -8.72 5.90
CA GLU A 90 -5.30 -7.50 6.52
C GLU A 90 -5.69 -6.23 5.73
N MET A 91 -5.86 -6.33 4.41
CA MET A 91 -6.34 -5.23 3.57
C MET A 91 -7.81 -4.90 3.88
N SER A 92 -8.68 -5.92 3.90
CA SER A 92 -10.09 -5.77 4.29
C SER A 92 -10.25 -5.21 5.70
N PHE A 93 -9.31 -5.55 6.58
CA PHE A 93 -9.23 -4.99 7.93
C PHE A 93 -8.89 -3.48 7.94
N LEU A 94 -7.89 -3.04 7.15
CA LEU A 94 -7.41 -1.65 7.13
C LEU A 94 -8.38 -0.67 6.46
N GLU A 95 -9.01 -1.09 5.37
CA GLU A 95 -9.86 -0.21 4.53
C GLU A 95 -11.37 -0.41 4.72
N VAL A 96 -11.81 -1.42 5.48
CA VAL A 96 -13.24 -1.77 5.59
C VAL A 96 -13.85 -2.14 4.24
N ASN A 97 -13.05 -2.76 3.37
CA ASN A 97 -13.48 -3.21 2.05
C ASN A 97 -13.67 -4.73 1.99
N PRO A 98 -14.54 -5.24 1.09
CA PRO A 98 -14.57 -6.65 0.71
C PRO A 98 -13.19 -7.16 0.26
N ALA A 99 -12.98 -8.47 0.28
CA ALA A 99 -11.70 -9.05 -0.11
C ALA A 99 -11.38 -8.79 -1.59
N ALA A 100 -10.22 -8.20 -1.86
CA ALA A 100 -9.76 -7.92 -3.23
C ALA A 100 -9.33 -9.20 -4.00
N ASN A 101 -9.09 -10.30 -3.29
CA ASN A 101 -8.66 -11.59 -3.85
C ASN A 101 -9.19 -12.75 -3.02
N SER A 102 -9.07 -13.95 -3.59
CA SER A 102 -9.36 -15.22 -2.92
C SER A 102 -8.08 -15.79 -2.33
N ILE A 103 -8.16 -16.39 -1.14
CA ILE A 103 -7.03 -17.06 -0.49
C ILE A 103 -7.41 -18.49 -0.15
N ARG A 104 -6.65 -19.45 -0.70
CA ARG A 104 -6.88 -20.89 -0.55
C ARG A 104 -5.65 -21.58 0.04
N ALA A 105 -5.86 -22.56 0.90
CA ALA A 105 -4.78 -23.39 1.43
C ALA A 105 -4.24 -24.33 0.33
N ILE A 106 -2.92 -24.43 0.18
CA ILE A 106 -2.27 -25.37 -0.75
C ILE A 106 -1.59 -26.54 -0.05
N ALA A 107 -1.59 -26.52 1.29
CA ALA A 107 -1.25 -27.62 2.17
C ALA A 107 -2.24 -27.66 3.33
N ASP A 108 -2.23 -28.74 4.12
CA ASP A 108 -2.94 -28.72 5.41
C ASP A 108 -2.26 -27.70 6.33
N SER A 109 -3.04 -26.72 6.77
CA SER A 109 -2.55 -25.50 7.39
C SER A 109 -3.20 -25.25 8.74
N VAL A 110 -2.55 -24.41 9.54
CA VAL A 110 -3.06 -23.92 10.83
C VAL A 110 -2.96 -22.40 10.83
N VAL A 111 -4.06 -21.73 11.16
CA VAL A 111 -4.12 -20.27 11.28
C VAL A 111 -4.61 -19.87 12.68
N LEU A 112 -4.16 -18.72 13.15
CA LEU A 112 -4.76 -18.01 14.28
C LEU A 112 -5.76 -17.00 13.74
N SER A 113 -7.04 -17.22 13.98
CA SER A 113 -8.13 -16.34 13.56
C SER A 113 -8.42 -15.30 14.65
N ILE A 114 -8.17 -14.03 14.37
CA ILE A 114 -8.37 -12.93 15.33
C ILE A 114 -9.62 -12.15 14.91
N PRO A 115 -10.66 -12.08 15.76
CA PRO A 115 -11.86 -11.32 15.45
C PRO A 115 -11.54 -9.84 15.22
N ARG A 116 -12.05 -9.28 14.13
CA ARG A 116 -11.83 -7.88 13.75
C ARG A 116 -12.22 -6.90 14.85
N GLU A 117 -13.34 -7.13 15.51
CA GLU A 117 -13.83 -6.27 16.59
C GLU A 117 -12.84 -6.21 17.76
N SER A 118 -12.38 -7.36 18.24
CA SER A 118 -11.41 -7.46 19.33
C SER A 118 -10.08 -6.78 18.97
N LEU A 119 -9.61 -6.95 17.73
CA LEU A 119 -8.40 -6.29 17.25
C LEU A 119 -8.56 -4.77 17.19
N ASN A 120 -9.69 -4.28 16.68
CA ASN A 120 -9.99 -2.85 16.65
C ASN A 120 -10.04 -2.25 18.06
N GLN A 121 -10.71 -2.91 19.00
CA GLN A 121 -10.75 -2.47 20.40
C GLN A 121 -9.34 -2.37 21.00
N LYS A 122 -8.50 -3.38 20.77
CA LYS A 122 -7.11 -3.38 21.26
C LYS A 122 -6.28 -2.25 20.65
N LEU A 123 -6.41 -2.00 19.34
CA LEU A 123 -5.70 -0.92 18.64
C LEU A 123 -6.14 0.48 19.12
N GLN A 124 -7.41 0.64 19.51
CA GLN A 124 -7.91 1.91 20.04
C GLN A 124 -7.46 2.18 21.48
N GLN A 125 -7.35 1.12 22.30
CA GLN A 125 -7.02 1.23 23.73
C GLN A 125 -5.52 1.25 24.00
N ASP A 126 -4.72 0.59 23.17
CA ASP A 126 -3.27 0.44 23.36
C ASP A 126 -2.50 1.00 22.17
N TYR A 127 -2.10 2.28 22.27
CA TYR A 127 -1.30 2.93 21.23
C TYR A 127 0.07 2.28 21.03
N GLY A 128 0.63 1.62 22.05
CA GLY A 128 1.90 0.91 21.93
C GLY A 128 1.76 -0.31 21.03
N PHE A 129 0.75 -1.13 21.30
CA PHE A 129 0.37 -2.25 20.42
C PHE A 129 0.04 -1.74 19.01
N ALA A 130 -0.77 -0.69 18.89
CA ALA A 130 -1.16 -0.15 17.60
C ALA A 130 0.00 0.37 16.78
N ALA A 131 0.96 1.08 17.40
CA ALA A 131 2.16 1.52 16.70
C ALA A 131 2.96 0.34 16.14
N ARG A 132 3.22 -0.69 16.94
CA ARG A 132 3.97 -1.88 16.50
C ARG A 132 3.21 -2.68 15.43
N PHE A 133 1.91 -2.90 15.65
CA PHE A 133 1.05 -3.63 14.71
C PHE A 133 0.97 -2.93 13.36
N TYR A 134 0.64 -1.62 13.33
CA TYR A 134 0.57 -0.88 12.08
C TYR A 134 1.92 -0.76 11.39
N ARG A 135 3.02 -0.65 12.15
CA ARG A 135 4.37 -0.66 11.57
C ARG A 135 4.67 -1.97 10.85
N GLY A 136 4.40 -3.11 11.50
CA GLY A 136 4.57 -4.44 10.89
C GLY A 136 3.68 -4.65 9.66
N MET A 137 2.43 -4.20 9.75
CA MET A 137 1.49 -4.15 8.64
C MET A 137 2.02 -3.37 7.43
N THR A 138 2.59 -2.19 7.65
CA THR A 138 3.15 -1.39 6.56
C THR A 138 4.31 -2.09 5.86
N ILE A 139 5.22 -2.72 6.61
CA ILE A 139 6.36 -3.43 6.03
C ILE A 139 5.86 -4.62 5.19
N LEU A 140 4.93 -5.41 5.73
CA LEU A 140 4.34 -6.54 5.01
C LEU A 140 3.63 -6.08 3.72
N LEU A 141 2.86 -5.00 3.76
CA LEU A 141 2.19 -4.46 2.58
C LEU A 141 3.16 -3.85 1.57
N LEU A 142 4.27 -3.28 2.01
CA LEU A 142 5.34 -2.79 1.14
C LEU A 142 5.99 -3.94 0.36
N GLU A 143 6.33 -5.05 1.02
CA GLU A 143 6.87 -6.24 0.34
C GLU A 143 5.90 -6.76 -0.72
N ARG A 144 4.61 -6.83 -0.38
CA ARG A 144 3.54 -7.23 -1.32
C ARG A 144 3.43 -6.28 -2.51
N PHE A 145 3.45 -4.97 -2.26
CA PHE A 145 3.38 -3.97 -3.32
C PHE A 145 4.56 -4.10 -4.29
N GLN A 146 5.78 -4.26 -3.78
CA GLN A 146 6.99 -4.47 -4.60
C GLN A 146 6.91 -5.78 -5.42
N HIS A 147 6.37 -6.85 -4.84
CA HIS A 147 6.13 -8.10 -5.54
C HIS A 147 5.15 -7.92 -6.71
N LEU A 148 4.02 -7.24 -6.47
CA LEU A 148 2.99 -6.98 -7.48
C LEU A 148 3.51 -6.07 -8.61
N ILE A 149 4.29 -5.03 -8.29
CA ILE A 149 4.99 -4.22 -9.30
C ILE A 149 5.85 -5.13 -10.19
N THR A 150 6.66 -6.00 -9.58
CA THR A 150 7.53 -6.92 -10.33
C THR A 150 6.73 -7.83 -11.26
N LEU A 151 5.59 -8.37 -10.80
CA LEU A 151 4.69 -9.18 -11.63
C LEU A 151 4.10 -8.37 -12.79
N TYR A 152 3.65 -7.15 -12.52
CA TYR A 152 3.06 -6.26 -13.52
C TYR A 152 4.06 -5.88 -14.62
N LEU A 153 5.29 -5.50 -14.23
CA LEU A 153 6.37 -5.14 -15.16
C LEU A 153 6.74 -6.32 -16.07
N LYS A 154 6.86 -7.54 -15.50
CA LYS A 154 7.16 -8.77 -16.26
C LYS A 154 6.11 -9.06 -17.33
N LYS A 155 4.83 -8.90 -17.00
CA LYS A 155 3.71 -9.15 -17.93
C LYS A 155 3.54 -8.04 -18.99
N ARG A 156 4.35 -6.97 -18.95
CA ARG A 156 4.27 -5.80 -19.86
C ARG A 156 2.84 -5.25 -19.99
N LEU A 157 2.10 -5.23 -18.89
CA LEU A 157 0.72 -4.77 -18.85
C LEU A 157 0.63 -3.25 -18.99
N GLY A 158 0.98 -2.65 -20.13
CA GLY A 158 0.76 -1.23 -20.40
C GLY A 158 1.33 -0.23 -19.36
N GLN A 159 0.79 1.00 -19.38
CA GLN A 159 1.06 2.03 -18.38
C GLN A 159 0.20 1.79 -17.14
N ILE A 160 0.81 1.89 -15.96
CA ILE A 160 0.09 1.88 -14.70
C ILE A 160 -0.61 3.23 -14.60
N ALA A 161 -1.95 3.27 -14.71
CA ALA A 161 -2.70 4.49 -14.46
C ALA A 161 -2.29 5.07 -13.08
N PRO A 162 -2.27 6.39 -12.86
CA PRO A 162 -1.91 6.93 -11.56
C PRO A 162 -2.81 6.34 -10.46
N LEU A 163 -2.22 5.92 -9.34
CA LEU A 163 -3.01 5.59 -8.15
C LEU A 163 -3.59 6.91 -7.65
N GLN A 164 -4.91 7.04 -7.60
CA GLN A 164 -5.56 8.21 -7.01
C GLN A 164 -5.75 7.94 -5.53
N GLU A 165 -4.87 8.52 -4.70
CA GLU A 165 -5.01 8.45 -3.26
C GLU A 165 -5.84 9.64 -2.78
N VAL A 166 -6.99 9.37 -2.15
CA VAL A 166 -7.70 10.41 -1.41
C VAL A 166 -6.88 10.68 -0.14
N SER A 167 -6.54 11.95 0.13
CA SER A 167 -5.67 12.33 1.26
C SER A 167 -6.32 12.06 2.62
N LEU A 168 -6.24 10.80 3.06
CA LEU A 168 -6.69 10.31 4.37
C LEU A 168 -5.77 10.76 5.51
N ILE A 169 -4.58 11.25 5.15
CA ILE A 169 -3.48 11.60 6.06
C ILE A 169 -3.96 12.59 7.13
N PHE A 170 -4.63 13.66 6.72
CA PHE A 170 -5.04 14.72 7.64
C PHE A 170 -6.30 14.38 8.44
N GLY A 171 -7.09 13.39 8.04
CA GLY A 171 -8.24 12.89 8.80
C GLY A 171 -7.80 12.07 10.01
N GLU A 172 -6.80 11.21 9.82
CA GLU A 172 -6.30 10.29 10.85
C GLU A 172 -5.40 10.94 11.90
N LEU A 173 -4.69 12.01 11.53
CA LEU A 173 -3.81 12.75 12.43
C LEU A 173 -4.61 13.61 13.43
N ARG A 174 -4.02 13.93 14.59
CA ARG A 174 -4.58 14.95 15.50
C ARG A 174 -4.12 16.34 15.11
N ASP A 175 -4.83 17.36 15.58
CA ASP A 175 -4.43 18.76 15.37
C ASP A 175 -2.99 19.03 15.85
N SER A 176 -2.61 18.45 16.99
CA SER A 176 -1.24 18.53 17.52
C SER A 176 -0.19 17.91 16.61
N ASP A 177 -0.55 16.88 15.83
CA ASP A 177 0.36 16.25 14.88
C ASP A 177 0.53 17.15 13.65
N VAL A 178 -0.56 17.76 13.16
CA VAL A 178 -0.53 18.73 12.06
C VAL A 178 0.27 19.98 12.45
N ASP A 179 0.06 20.51 13.65
CA ASP A 179 0.84 21.61 14.20
C ASP A 179 2.34 21.27 14.29
N TRP A 180 2.67 20.03 14.65
CA TRP A 180 4.05 19.57 14.67
C TRP A 180 4.66 19.55 13.27
N PHE A 181 3.93 19.07 12.26
CA PHE A 181 4.37 19.12 10.85
C PHE A 181 4.62 20.55 10.40
N LEU A 182 3.74 21.50 10.74
CA LEU A 182 3.92 22.92 10.43
C LEU A 182 5.11 23.56 11.16
N GLN A 183 5.37 23.16 12.40
CA GLN A 183 6.47 23.71 13.20
C GLN A 183 7.84 23.21 12.73
N LYS A 184 7.93 21.93 12.34
CA LYS A 184 9.19 21.29 11.95
C LYS A 184 9.43 21.30 10.45
N GLY A 185 8.37 21.37 9.66
CA GLY A 185 8.43 21.38 8.22
C GLY A 185 8.91 22.71 7.66
N LYS A 186 9.73 22.62 6.61
CA LYS A 186 10.17 23.76 5.82
C LYS A 186 9.41 23.79 4.51
N LEU A 187 8.76 24.91 4.21
CA LEU A 187 8.13 25.13 2.92
C LEU A 187 9.22 25.34 1.86
N GLU A 188 9.24 24.50 0.82
CA GLU A 188 10.14 24.61 -0.32
C GLU A 188 9.38 24.50 -1.64
N THR A 189 9.95 25.07 -2.70
CA THR A 189 9.44 24.97 -4.06
C THR A 189 10.49 24.32 -4.94
N PHE A 190 10.07 23.31 -5.69
CA PHE A 190 10.91 22.60 -6.63
C PHE A 190 10.42 22.85 -8.06
N PRO A 191 11.30 23.26 -9.00
CA PRO A 191 10.91 23.43 -10.39
C PRO A 191 10.63 22.07 -11.05
N ALA A 192 9.87 22.09 -12.14
CA ALA A 192 9.63 20.91 -12.97
C ALA A 192 10.94 20.16 -13.30
N ASN A 193 10.84 18.83 -13.42
CA ASN A 193 11.94 17.90 -13.64
C ASN A 193 12.99 17.75 -12.52
N THR A 194 12.74 18.26 -11.31
CA THR A 194 13.60 17.98 -10.15
C THR A 194 13.37 16.58 -9.62
N VAL A 195 14.44 15.83 -9.37
CA VAL A 195 14.39 14.54 -8.67
C VAL A 195 14.50 14.79 -7.17
N LEU A 196 13.49 14.39 -6.40
CA LEU A 196 13.48 14.56 -4.94
C LEU A 196 13.98 13.31 -4.22
N ILE A 197 13.64 12.13 -4.77
CA ILE A 197 14.01 10.82 -4.23
C ILE A 197 14.47 10.00 -5.43
N GLN A 198 15.65 9.39 -5.32
CA GLN A 198 16.18 8.49 -6.35
C GLN A 198 16.13 7.04 -5.87
N SER A 199 15.68 6.14 -6.75
CA SER A 199 15.66 4.71 -6.45
C SER A 199 17.05 4.20 -6.09
N GLY A 200 17.17 3.50 -4.96
CA GLY A 200 18.41 2.94 -4.44
C GLY A 200 19.25 3.90 -3.59
N GLU A 201 18.94 5.19 -3.59
CA GLU A 201 19.64 6.20 -2.79
C GLU A 201 19.02 6.42 -1.41
N GLN A 202 19.77 7.06 -0.52
CA GLN A 202 19.29 7.39 0.81
C GLN A 202 18.26 8.52 0.75
N VAL A 203 17.16 8.38 1.48
CA VAL A 203 16.10 9.36 1.63
C VAL A 203 16.31 10.10 2.94
N GLU A 204 16.59 11.39 2.84
CA GLU A 204 16.90 12.24 4.01
C GLU A 204 15.66 12.95 4.57
N ASN A 205 14.62 13.11 3.75
CA ASN A 205 13.45 13.89 4.09
C ASN A 205 12.16 13.19 3.68
N ILE A 206 11.10 13.56 4.37
CA ILE A 206 9.71 13.28 4.04
C ILE A 206 9.14 14.53 3.41
N TYR A 207 8.35 14.38 2.37
CA TYR A 207 7.75 15.50 1.65
C TYR A 207 6.24 15.36 1.67
N ILE A 208 5.53 16.44 2.02
CA ILE A 208 4.08 16.56 1.84
C ILE A 208 3.84 17.43 0.62
N LEU A 209 3.17 16.89 -0.40
CA LEU A 209 2.87 17.65 -1.62
C LEU A 209 1.73 18.64 -1.36
N LEU A 210 2.01 19.94 -1.42
CA LEU A 210 1.03 21.00 -1.16
C LEU A 210 0.38 21.51 -2.43
N GLN A 211 1.15 21.57 -3.52
CA GLN A 211 0.71 21.97 -4.86
C GLN A 211 1.66 21.35 -5.88
N GLY A 212 1.14 21.00 -7.06
CA GLY A 212 1.91 20.39 -8.13
C GLY A 212 1.54 18.91 -8.33
N VAL A 213 2.25 18.26 -9.24
CA VAL A 213 2.18 16.81 -9.48
C VAL A 213 3.61 16.26 -9.58
N MET A 214 3.85 15.10 -8.96
CA MET A 214 5.10 14.37 -9.11
C MET A 214 4.85 13.02 -9.77
N ASN A 215 5.84 12.54 -10.49
CA ASN A 215 5.88 11.21 -11.06
C ASN A 215 6.57 10.23 -10.11
N VAL A 216 6.09 8.99 -10.09
CA VAL A 216 6.74 7.85 -9.41
C VAL A 216 7.18 6.85 -10.47
N SER A 217 8.46 6.52 -10.48
CA SER A 217 9.03 5.51 -11.36
C SER A 217 9.82 4.46 -10.58
N VAL A 218 9.92 3.25 -11.14
CA VAL A 218 10.76 2.17 -10.60
C VAL A 218 11.79 1.78 -11.62
N SER A 219 12.99 1.46 -11.14
CA SER A 219 14.08 0.99 -11.98
C SER A 219 13.83 -0.45 -12.42
N GLU A 220 13.71 -0.70 -13.73
CA GLU A 220 13.86 -2.05 -14.25
C GLU A 220 15.32 -2.45 -14.17
N GLN A 221 15.71 -3.13 -13.08
CA GLN A 221 16.98 -3.84 -13.07
C GLN A 221 16.92 -4.96 -14.12
N LYS A 222 17.50 -4.71 -15.30
CA LYS A 222 17.80 -5.78 -16.26
C LYS A 222 18.75 -6.75 -15.56
N LYS A 223 18.22 -7.89 -15.08
CA LYS A 223 18.99 -8.95 -14.40
C LYS A 223 20.19 -9.49 -15.21
N ASN A 224 20.29 -9.17 -16.51
CA ASN A 224 21.45 -9.54 -17.31
C ASN A 224 22.58 -8.53 -17.16
N ARG A 225 23.54 -8.81 -16.27
CA ARG A 225 24.86 -8.15 -16.26
C ARG A 225 25.52 -8.16 -17.64
N LEU A 226 25.27 -9.20 -18.43
CA LEU A 226 25.72 -9.28 -19.83
C LEU A 226 25.09 -8.19 -20.70
N ASN A 227 23.79 -7.90 -20.57
CA ASN A 227 23.13 -6.86 -21.36
C ASN A 227 23.61 -5.46 -20.98
N SER A 228 23.92 -5.21 -19.70
CA SER A 228 24.55 -3.94 -19.30
C SER A 228 25.98 -3.81 -19.85
N ILE A 229 26.73 -4.93 -19.94
CA ILE A 229 28.08 -4.94 -20.53
C ILE A 229 28.03 -4.71 -22.04
N PHE A 230 27.11 -5.37 -22.77
CA PHE A 230 26.94 -5.14 -24.21
C PHE A 230 26.49 -3.70 -24.51
N ALA A 231 25.56 -3.14 -23.72
CA ALA A 231 25.15 -1.74 -23.87
C ALA A 231 26.30 -0.74 -23.63
N LEU A 232 27.22 -1.05 -22.70
CA LEU A 232 28.43 -0.27 -22.43
C LEU A 232 29.48 -0.36 -23.57
N LEU A 233 29.45 -1.45 -24.35
CA LEU A 233 30.38 -1.68 -25.46
C LEU A 233 29.86 -1.16 -26.80
N GLU A 234 28.55 -0.93 -26.93
CA GLU A 234 27.90 -0.43 -28.15
C GLU A 234 27.73 1.10 -28.17
N SER A 235 27.96 1.80 -27.05
CA SER A 235 27.84 3.26 -26.97
C SER A 235 29.20 3.95 -27.14
N ASP A 236 29.48 4.43 -28.36
CA ASP A 236 30.57 5.38 -28.65
C ASP A 236 30.18 6.85 -28.32
N ASP A 237 28.98 7.07 -27.76
CA ASP A 237 28.51 8.38 -27.31
C ASP A 237 28.18 8.35 -25.80
N ASN A 238 28.47 9.45 -25.11
CA ASN A 238 28.26 9.72 -23.68
C ASN A 238 26.77 9.76 -23.23
N THR A 239 25.90 8.92 -23.78
CA THR A 239 24.55 8.69 -23.26
C THR A 239 24.58 7.52 -22.30
N SER A 240 24.84 7.85 -21.03
CA SER A 240 24.72 6.98 -19.87
C SER A 240 23.60 5.94 -20.06
N SER A 241 23.94 4.66 -19.93
CA SER A 241 23.00 3.55 -19.83
C SER A 241 22.24 3.61 -18.50
N ALA A 242 21.47 4.68 -18.32
CA ALA A 242 20.58 4.85 -17.19
C ALA A 242 19.60 3.66 -17.18
N PRO A 243 19.33 3.06 -16.02
CA PRO A 243 18.31 2.03 -15.92
C PRO A 243 17.01 2.55 -16.53
N VAL A 244 16.31 1.68 -17.27
CA VAL A 244 15.00 2.04 -17.80
C VAL A 244 14.07 2.20 -16.61
N GLU A 245 13.77 3.45 -16.27
CA GLU A 245 12.76 3.76 -15.28
C GLU A 245 11.39 3.62 -15.92
N ARG A 246 10.52 2.79 -15.30
CA ARG A 246 9.12 2.71 -15.70
C ARG A 246 8.27 3.47 -14.70
N GLU A 247 7.46 4.38 -15.22
CA GLU A 247 6.44 5.07 -14.45
C GLU A 247 5.40 4.09 -13.89
N ILE A 248 5.11 4.24 -12.60
CA ILE A 248 4.15 3.43 -11.85
C ILE A 248 2.99 4.25 -11.27
N GLY A 249 3.04 5.58 -11.39
CA GLY A 249 1.94 6.45 -10.99
C GLY A 249 2.37 7.89 -10.74
N HIS A 250 1.45 8.68 -10.19
CA HIS A 250 1.70 10.06 -9.81
C HIS A 250 1.35 10.27 -8.34
N ILE A 251 2.00 11.28 -7.76
CA ILE A 251 1.71 11.79 -6.43
C ILE A 251 0.92 13.08 -6.60
N SER A 252 -0.22 13.17 -5.93
CA SER A 252 -1.13 14.32 -5.97
C SER A 252 -1.06 15.16 -4.70
N ARG A 253 -1.66 16.35 -4.78
CA ARG A 253 -1.77 17.28 -3.64
C ARG A 253 -2.39 16.59 -2.42
N GLY A 254 -1.72 16.70 -1.27
CA GLY A 254 -2.11 16.13 0.01
C GLY A 254 -1.46 14.79 0.32
N GLU A 255 -0.67 14.21 -0.58
CA GLU A 255 0.05 12.96 -0.35
C GLU A 255 1.41 13.18 0.34
N ILE A 256 1.88 12.14 1.04
CA ILE A 256 3.22 12.08 1.65
C ILE A 256 4.10 11.15 0.82
N VAL A 257 5.35 11.56 0.62
CA VAL A 257 6.40 10.72 0.01
C VAL A 257 7.67 10.69 0.84
N GLY A 258 8.41 9.59 0.74
CA GLY A 258 9.59 9.32 1.58
C GLY A 258 9.21 8.80 2.97
N GLU A 259 7.93 8.54 3.21
CA GLU A 259 7.35 7.95 4.41
C GLU A 259 7.93 6.57 4.73
N ILE A 260 8.15 5.76 3.69
CA ILE A 260 8.73 4.41 3.83
C ILE A 260 10.14 4.47 4.43
N ALA A 261 10.89 5.55 4.17
CA ALA A 261 12.25 5.68 4.67
C ALA A 261 12.35 5.77 6.20
N VAL A 262 11.24 6.12 6.86
CA VAL A 262 11.11 6.16 8.33
C VAL A 262 11.02 4.75 8.92
N LEU A 263 10.61 3.75 8.14
CA LEU A 263 10.25 2.42 8.60
C LEU A 263 11.42 1.43 8.55
N GLU A 264 11.81 0.99 7.36
CA GLU A 264 12.56 -0.27 7.21
C GLU A 264 13.95 -0.08 6.59
N SER A 265 14.11 0.86 5.67
CA SER A 265 15.39 1.19 5.04
C SER A 265 15.41 2.68 4.79
N HIS A 266 16.54 3.35 5.07
CA HIS A 266 16.70 4.73 4.64
C HIS A 266 16.78 4.85 3.10
N ARG A 267 16.61 3.77 2.30
CA ARG A 267 16.69 3.80 0.83
C ARG A 267 15.33 3.67 0.17
N SER A 268 15.13 4.39 -0.92
CA SER A 268 13.90 4.26 -1.73
C SER A 268 13.99 3.11 -2.73
N TYR A 269 12.85 2.48 -3.03
CA TYR A 269 12.70 1.53 -4.14
C TYR A 269 12.17 2.20 -5.42
N CYS A 270 11.80 3.49 -5.34
CA CYS A 270 11.27 4.28 -6.44
C CYS A 270 11.99 5.62 -6.58
N THR A 271 11.97 6.16 -7.79
CA THR A 271 12.39 7.53 -8.10
C THR A 271 11.16 8.42 -8.13
N ILE A 272 11.25 9.59 -7.51
CA ILE A 272 10.20 10.61 -7.49
C ILE A 272 10.73 11.89 -8.12
N LYS A 273 10.04 12.34 -9.16
CA LYS A 273 10.42 13.49 -9.97
C LYS A 273 9.24 14.44 -10.15
N THR A 274 9.42 15.73 -9.93
CA THR A 274 8.37 16.73 -10.19
C THR A 274 8.03 16.77 -11.68
N LEU A 275 6.75 16.72 -12.03
CA LEU A 275 6.29 16.94 -13.42
C LEU A 275 6.10 18.41 -13.73
N GLU A 276 5.73 19.19 -12.72
CA GLU A 276 5.55 20.63 -12.79
C GLU A 276 6.17 21.32 -11.56
N ASN A 277 6.08 22.64 -11.47
CA ASN A 277 6.55 23.35 -10.28
C ASN A 277 5.73 22.89 -9.06
N CYS A 278 6.41 22.33 -8.06
CA CYS A 278 5.78 21.77 -6.87
C CYS A 278 6.11 22.59 -5.63
N SER A 279 5.11 22.86 -4.81
CA SER A 279 5.28 23.38 -3.45
C SER A 279 5.13 22.25 -2.47
N VAL A 280 6.09 22.08 -1.56
CA VAL A 280 6.12 20.95 -0.64
C VAL A 280 6.49 21.38 0.78
N LEU A 281 5.97 20.67 1.77
CA LEU A 281 6.46 20.75 3.13
C LEU A 281 7.53 19.67 3.34
N VAL A 282 8.76 20.08 3.58
CA VAL A 282 9.92 19.19 3.78
C VAL A 282 10.14 18.96 5.27
N ILE A 283 10.11 17.71 5.72
CA ILE A 283 10.38 17.30 7.10
C ILE A 283 11.61 16.39 7.13
N SER A 284 12.57 16.69 8.00
CA SER A 284 13.74 15.83 8.17
C SER A 284 13.35 14.44 8.67
N ARG A 285 13.88 13.39 8.03
CA ARG A 285 13.71 12.00 8.45
C ARG A 285 14.14 11.80 9.92
N GLN A 286 15.24 12.42 10.33
CA GLN A 286 15.75 12.30 11.70
C GLN A 286 14.77 12.89 12.72
N GLN A 287 14.21 14.07 12.42
CA GLN A 287 13.20 14.71 13.28
C GLN A 287 11.93 13.86 13.37
N MET A 288 11.53 13.24 12.26
CA MET A 288 10.38 12.34 12.25
C MET A 288 10.62 11.13 13.14
N ILE A 289 11.73 10.42 12.95
CA ILE A 289 12.06 9.23 13.76
C ILE A 289 12.08 9.59 15.25
N LEU A 290 12.73 10.69 15.63
CA LEU A 290 12.76 11.16 17.02
C LEU A 290 11.36 11.43 17.56
N LYS A 291 10.49 12.08 16.78
CA LYS A 291 9.11 12.36 17.19
C LYS A 291 8.30 11.08 17.39
N LEU A 292 8.41 10.11 16.47
CA LEU A 292 7.70 8.83 16.58
C LEU A 292 8.18 8.00 17.77
N GLN A 293 9.47 8.09 18.14
CA GLN A 293 10.00 7.43 19.34
C GLN A 293 9.52 8.08 20.63
N GLN A 294 9.36 9.41 20.64
CA GLN A 294 8.96 10.16 21.83
C GLN A 294 7.43 10.19 22.05
N ASP A 295 6.64 10.04 20.99
CA ASP A 295 5.19 10.12 21.02
C ASP A 295 4.56 8.89 20.35
N VAL A 296 4.30 7.87 21.18
CA VAL A 296 3.69 6.61 20.72
C VAL A 296 2.30 6.81 20.12
N GLY A 297 1.56 7.85 20.56
CA GLY A 297 0.26 8.18 19.99
C GLY A 297 0.38 8.67 18.56
N MET A 298 1.33 9.60 18.31
CA MET A 298 1.64 10.04 16.95
C MET A 298 2.18 8.89 16.10
N ALA A 299 3.04 8.03 16.64
CA ALA A 299 3.54 6.84 15.93
C ALA A 299 2.40 5.91 15.49
N SER A 300 1.48 5.60 16.40
CA SER A 300 0.29 4.79 16.09
C SER A 300 -0.52 5.38 14.92
N ARG A 301 -0.85 6.69 14.98
CA ARG A 301 -1.63 7.35 13.91
C ARG A 301 -0.85 7.45 12.60
N PHE A 302 0.43 7.80 12.66
CA PHE A 302 1.27 7.90 11.46
C PHE A 302 1.42 6.55 10.77
N TYR A 303 1.77 5.48 11.50
CA TYR A 303 1.88 4.15 10.92
C TYR A 303 0.53 3.63 10.41
N ARG A 304 -0.59 3.95 11.08
CA ARG A 304 -1.93 3.65 10.58
C ARG A 304 -2.19 4.30 9.22
N VAL A 305 -1.83 5.58 9.07
CA VAL A 305 -1.94 6.29 7.77
C VAL A 305 -1.13 5.55 6.71
N ILE A 306 0.15 5.25 6.96
CA ILE A 306 0.98 4.61 5.94
C ILE A 306 0.48 3.20 5.62
N ALA A 307 0.02 2.43 6.62
CA ALA A 307 -0.57 1.12 6.39
C ALA A 307 -1.82 1.19 5.49
N LYS A 308 -2.71 2.18 5.73
CA LYS A 308 -3.89 2.41 4.87
C LYS A 308 -3.50 2.81 3.45
N LEU A 309 -2.55 3.75 3.28
CA LEU A 309 -2.06 4.13 1.96
C LEU A 309 -1.45 2.93 1.22
N MET A 310 -0.60 2.16 1.89
CA MET A 310 0.01 0.97 1.31
C MET A 310 -1.00 -0.12 0.95
N SER A 311 -2.02 -0.34 1.78
CA SER A 311 -3.13 -1.22 1.46
C SER A 311 -3.81 -0.77 0.17
N GLY A 312 -4.10 0.52 0.03
CA GLY A 312 -4.78 1.07 -1.15
C GLY A 312 -3.94 0.91 -2.41
N ARG A 313 -2.62 1.08 -2.30
CA ARG A 313 -1.67 0.83 -3.39
C ARG A 313 -1.64 -0.64 -3.82
N VAL A 314 -1.63 -1.57 -2.87
CA VAL A 314 -1.70 -3.02 -3.13
C VAL A 314 -3.04 -3.36 -3.81
N GLN A 315 -4.16 -2.85 -3.29
CA GLN A 315 -5.49 -3.07 -3.87
C GLN A 315 -5.59 -2.51 -5.29
N GLY A 316 -5.10 -1.29 -5.52
CA GLY A 316 -5.03 -0.68 -6.84
C GLY A 316 -4.16 -1.47 -7.84
N MET A 317 -3.12 -2.15 -7.38
CA MET A 317 -2.33 -3.05 -8.23
C MET A 317 -3.06 -4.37 -8.52
N ILE A 318 -3.74 -4.94 -7.53
CA ILE A 318 -4.53 -6.17 -7.70
C ILE A 318 -5.67 -5.94 -8.69
N SER A 319 -6.44 -4.84 -8.56
CA SER A 319 -7.53 -4.52 -9.47
C SER A 319 -7.08 -4.38 -10.92
N ARG A 320 -5.86 -3.86 -11.15
CA ARG A 320 -5.24 -3.74 -12.47
C ARG A 320 -4.80 -5.08 -13.05
N LEU A 321 -4.33 -6.00 -12.21
CA LEU A 321 -4.01 -7.37 -12.63
C LEU A 321 -5.27 -8.18 -12.99
N GLY A 322 -6.44 -7.79 -12.48
CA GLY A 322 -7.75 -8.41 -12.75
C GLY A 322 -8.47 -7.96 -14.01
N PHE A 323 -7.86 -7.09 -14.83
CA PHE A 323 -8.44 -6.48 -16.03
C PHE A 323 -9.82 -5.85 -15.80
N GLY A 324 -9.94 -5.07 -14.72
CA GLY A 324 -10.89 -3.96 -14.59
C GLY A 324 -12.30 -4.22 -15.12
N LYS A 325 -13.20 -4.63 -14.24
CA LYS A 325 -14.56 -4.09 -14.27
C LYS A 325 -14.98 -3.78 -12.86
N THR A 326 -15.21 -2.49 -12.65
CA THR A 326 -16.11 -1.99 -11.63
C THR A 326 -17.45 -2.70 -11.75
N SER A 327 -18.15 -2.89 -10.63
CA SER A 327 -19.54 -3.40 -10.62
C SER A 327 -20.56 -2.47 -11.32
N TYR A 328 -20.10 -1.50 -12.13
CA TYR A 328 -20.95 -0.65 -12.95
C TYR A 328 -21.26 -1.31 -14.31
N SER A 329 -22.51 -1.70 -14.49
CA SER A 329 -23.13 -1.97 -15.78
C SER A 329 -23.71 -0.66 -16.33
N GLN A 330 -23.16 -0.18 -17.46
CA GLN A 330 -23.66 1.03 -18.11
C GLN A 330 -25.13 0.86 -18.51
N GLY A 331 -26.04 1.58 -17.85
CA GLY A 331 -27.49 1.55 -18.09
C GLY A 331 -28.35 0.95 -16.97
N GLU A 332 -27.74 0.39 -15.92
CA GLU A 332 -28.47 -0.04 -14.71
C GLU A 332 -28.43 1.06 -13.63
N THR A 333 -29.50 1.16 -12.84
CA THR A 333 -29.56 2.08 -11.69
C THR A 333 -28.81 1.49 -10.51
N LEU A 334 -28.23 2.35 -9.67
CA LEU A 334 -27.59 1.90 -8.44
C LEU A 334 -28.64 1.28 -7.50
N SER A 335 -28.38 0.07 -7.03
CA SER A 335 -29.22 -0.68 -6.10
C SER A 335 -28.83 -0.35 -4.67
N GLN A 336 -29.80 -0.12 -3.79
CA GLN A 336 -29.55 0.08 -2.36
C GLN A 336 -29.08 -1.20 -1.65
N ASP A 337 -29.36 -2.38 -2.21
CA ASP A 337 -28.98 -3.68 -1.62
C ASP A 337 -27.61 -4.19 -2.11
N THR A 338 -26.90 -3.39 -2.91
CA THR A 338 -25.61 -3.76 -3.50
C THR A 338 -24.54 -2.83 -2.99
N THR A 339 -23.56 -3.35 -2.25
CA THR A 339 -22.37 -2.59 -1.88
C THR A 339 -21.45 -2.47 -3.10
N TYR A 340 -21.20 -1.25 -3.56
CA TYR A 340 -20.36 -1.01 -4.74
C TYR A 340 -18.88 -0.94 -4.35
N GLU A 341 -17.98 -1.31 -5.27
CA GLU A 341 -16.53 -1.33 -4.99
C GLU A 341 -15.95 0.06 -4.66
N ASP A 342 -16.59 1.15 -5.12
CA ASP A 342 -16.20 2.53 -4.79
C ASP A 342 -17.13 3.18 -3.73
N GLU A 343 -17.98 2.39 -3.06
CA GLU A 343 -18.83 2.92 -2.02
C GLU A 343 -17.97 3.29 -0.80
N ILE A 344 -17.97 4.58 -0.45
CA ILE A 344 -17.20 5.10 0.67
C ILE A 344 -18.05 4.94 1.94
N ASP A 345 -17.52 4.23 2.93
CA ASP A 345 -18.13 4.13 4.27
C ASP A 345 -18.30 5.53 4.90
N LEU A 346 -19.41 5.74 5.62
CA LEU A 346 -19.71 7.02 6.29
C LEU A 346 -18.59 7.48 7.22
N ASP A 347 -17.97 6.57 7.98
CA ASP A 347 -16.86 6.89 8.87
C ASP A 347 -15.61 7.33 8.07
N VAL A 348 -15.43 6.79 6.86
CA VAL A 348 -14.38 7.22 5.94
C VAL A 348 -14.71 8.60 5.36
N MET A 349 -15.98 8.87 5.04
CA MET A 349 -16.44 10.17 4.52
C MET A 349 -16.23 11.31 5.51
N ASP A 350 -16.53 11.10 6.79
CA ASP A 350 -16.28 12.08 7.86
C ASP A 350 -14.78 12.36 8.01
N ASN A 351 -13.96 11.32 8.02
CA ASN A 351 -12.49 11.46 8.08
C ASN A 351 -11.93 12.20 6.87
N LEU A 352 -12.46 11.94 5.67
CA LEU A 352 -12.08 12.64 4.45
C LEU A 352 -12.45 14.12 4.49
N THR A 353 -13.63 14.44 5.01
CA THR A 353 -14.11 15.81 5.16
C THR A 353 -13.25 16.59 6.15
N LEU A 354 -12.97 15.99 7.31
CA LEU A 354 -12.08 16.57 8.31
C LEU A 354 -10.65 16.74 7.76
N GLY A 355 -10.15 15.74 7.04
CA GLY A 355 -8.83 15.78 6.41
C GLY A 355 -8.71 16.90 5.39
N GLY A 356 -9.71 17.07 4.52
CA GLY A 356 -9.77 18.18 3.57
C GLY A 356 -9.75 19.55 4.27
N ALA A 357 -10.57 19.72 5.30
CA ALA A 357 -10.63 20.97 6.06
C ALA A 357 -9.29 21.32 6.75
N ARG A 358 -8.64 20.34 7.37
CA ARG A 358 -7.31 20.52 8.00
C ARG A 358 -6.22 20.84 6.98
N PHE A 359 -6.24 20.16 5.84
CA PHE A 359 -5.28 20.40 4.77
C PHE A 359 -5.44 21.80 4.17
N ASP A 360 -6.67 22.24 3.92
CA ASP A 360 -6.95 23.61 3.48
C ASP A 360 -6.53 24.66 4.52
N TRP A 361 -6.77 24.40 5.81
CA TRP A 361 -6.28 25.24 6.90
C TRP A 361 -4.75 25.35 6.90
N MET A 362 -4.05 24.23 6.71
CA MET A 362 -2.60 24.17 6.64
C MET A 362 -2.05 25.00 5.47
N LEU A 363 -2.69 24.94 4.30
CA LEU A 363 -2.28 25.71 3.11
C LEU A 363 -2.47 27.21 3.29
N ARG A 364 -3.58 27.64 3.90
CA ARG A 364 -3.80 29.05 4.26
C ARG A 364 -2.74 29.54 5.24
N ARG A 365 -2.39 28.71 6.22
CA ARG A 365 -1.34 29.01 7.22
C ARG A 365 0.03 29.19 6.56
N LEU A 366 0.34 28.36 5.56
CA LEU A 366 1.59 28.38 4.80
C LEU A 366 1.60 29.41 3.64
N LYS A 367 0.47 30.06 3.35
CA LYS A 367 0.29 31.01 2.22
C LYS A 367 0.59 30.38 0.85
N VAL A 368 0.19 29.12 0.68
CA VAL A 368 0.31 28.38 -0.60
C VAL A 368 -0.97 28.49 -1.43
N SER A 369 -2.07 28.97 -0.83
CA SER A 369 -3.37 29.22 -1.48
C SER A 369 -3.55 30.66 -1.94
#